data_AF-A0A957J4H5-F1
#
_entry.id   AF-A0A957J4H5-F1
#
_cell.length_a   1.000
_cell.length_b   1.000
_cell.length_c   1.000
_cell.angle_alpha   90.00
_cell.angle_beta   90.00
_cell.angle_gamma   90.00
#
_symmetry.space_group_name_H-M   'P 1'
#
loop_
_entity.id
_entity.type
_entity.pdbx_description
1 polymer ?
#
loop_
_entity_poly.entity_id
_entity_poly.type
_entity_poly.pdbx_seq_one_letter_code
_entity_poly.pdbx_strand_id
1 'polypeptide(L)'
;MPQYVDPIQLRQVLTRYYNDSELHIMCFDLGIDYEDISGRTKSEKVVELVAFAQRNNRLDEIASYVRRTRSFVQLQTTNTLPLLPETGVGSGTSITIHVAGDIVQGDKMDNDKVIGDKITVGDISGSSGIAIGRGASAVVTTITQATPQSQDDFRQQLQELKTMLTKAIADDEFTSKEDAQDAADDLDKALREAQKDTPRAEQLKSRLESASILITAGAKTGAAILKATPIIAGLIKAISAIF
;
A
#
# COMPACT_ATOMS: atom_id res chain seq x y z
N MET A 1 -22.83 -31.84 -6.10
CA MET A 1 -22.47 -30.88 -7.16
C MET A 1 -21.09 -30.34 -6.82
N PRO A 2 -20.12 -30.36 -7.74
CA PRO A 2 -18.79 -29.80 -7.50
C PRO A 2 -18.95 -28.30 -7.22
N GLN A 3 -18.46 -27.84 -6.07
CA GLN A 3 -18.57 -26.44 -5.69
C GLN A 3 -17.29 -25.74 -6.11
N TYR A 4 -17.38 -24.78 -7.04
CA TYR A 4 -16.20 -24.06 -7.48
C TYR A 4 -15.74 -23.10 -6.38
N VAL A 5 -14.49 -23.26 -5.95
CA VAL A 5 -13.85 -22.41 -4.94
C VAL A 5 -12.83 -21.54 -5.65
N ASP A 6 -12.90 -20.23 -5.39
CA ASP A 6 -11.92 -19.30 -5.95
C ASP A 6 -10.51 -19.59 -5.36
N PRO A 7 -9.52 -19.98 -6.18
CA PRO A 7 -8.17 -20.27 -5.72
C PRO A 7 -7.49 -19.06 -5.05
N ILE A 8 -7.85 -17.83 -5.45
CA ILE A 8 -7.29 -16.60 -4.86
C ILE A 8 -7.76 -16.46 -3.42
N GLN A 9 -9.06 -16.68 -3.18
CA GLN A 9 -9.63 -16.60 -1.85
C GLN A 9 -9.07 -17.70 -0.95
N LEU A 10 -8.92 -18.92 -1.47
CA LEU A 10 -8.35 -20.05 -0.73
C LEU A 10 -6.91 -19.75 -0.28
N ARG A 11 -6.08 -19.19 -1.18
CA ARG A 11 -4.72 -18.75 -0.86
C ARG A 11 -4.69 -17.71 0.26
N GLN A 12 -5.56 -16.71 0.21
CA GLN A 12 -5.62 -15.66 1.24
C GLN A 12 -6.00 -16.24 2.61
N VAL A 13 -6.99 -17.13 2.64
CA VAL A 13 -7.44 -17.80 3.86
C VAL A 13 -6.32 -18.66 4.47
N LEU A 14 -5.68 -19.51 3.66
CA LEU A 14 -4.59 -20.36 4.12
C LEU A 14 -3.40 -19.53 4.64
N THR A 15 -3.02 -18.47 3.93
CA THR A 15 -1.90 -17.60 4.35
C THR A 15 -2.19 -16.89 5.68
N ARG A 16 -3.44 -16.47 5.90
CA ARG A 16 -3.85 -15.69 7.07
C ARG A 16 -4.11 -16.54 8.31
N TYR A 17 -4.73 -17.71 8.14
CA TYR A 17 -5.23 -18.49 9.28
C TYR A 17 -4.44 -19.76 9.58
N TYR A 18 -3.55 -20.19 8.69
CA TYR A 18 -2.71 -21.36 8.91
C TYR A 18 -1.25 -20.94 9.18
N ASN A 19 -0.67 -21.56 10.21
CA ASN A 19 0.78 -21.56 10.41
C ASN A 19 1.43 -22.72 9.64
N ASP A 20 2.76 -22.75 9.62
CA ASP A 20 3.52 -23.72 8.83
C ASP A 20 3.27 -25.17 9.28
N SER A 21 3.19 -25.41 10.59
CA SER A 21 2.91 -26.74 11.15
C SER A 21 1.49 -27.22 10.81
N GLU A 22 0.49 -26.33 10.84
CA GLU A 22 -0.88 -26.66 10.44
C GLU A 22 -0.97 -26.99 8.94
N LEU A 23 -0.19 -26.31 8.08
CA LEU A 23 -0.12 -26.65 6.66
C LEU A 23 0.47 -28.05 6.45
N HIS A 24 1.50 -28.41 7.22
CA HIS A 24 2.11 -29.74 7.15
C HIS A 24 1.11 -30.84 7.56
N ILE A 25 0.36 -30.62 8.65
CA ILE A 25 -0.70 -31.54 9.11
C ILE A 25 -1.80 -31.66 8.04
N MET A 26 -2.23 -30.54 7.47
CA MET A 26 -3.24 -30.55 6.41
C MET A 26 -2.77 -31.30 5.15
N CYS A 27 -1.51 -31.11 4.73
CA CYS A 27 -0.96 -31.84 3.58
C CYS A 27 -0.90 -33.35 3.87
N PHE A 28 -0.47 -33.72 5.08
CA PHE A 28 -0.45 -35.11 5.53
C PHE A 28 -1.84 -35.75 5.53
N ASP A 29 -2.86 -35.08 6.09
CA ASP A 29 -4.24 -35.56 6.13
C ASP A 29 -4.86 -35.73 4.72
N LEU A 30 -4.44 -34.89 3.78
CA LEU A 30 -4.85 -34.95 2.38
C LEU A 30 -3.98 -35.92 1.55
N GLY A 31 -2.97 -36.55 2.12
CA GLY A 31 -2.04 -37.41 1.39
C GLY A 31 -1.29 -36.66 0.28
N ILE A 32 -0.94 -35.40 0.52
CA ILE A 32 -0.08 -34.57 -0.33
C ILE A 32 1.29 -34.51 0.35
N ASP A 33 2.35 -34.87 -0.35
CA ASP A 33 3.71 -34.76 0.18
C ASP A 33 4.08 -33.27 0.28
N TYR A 34 4.38 -32.81 1.51
CA TYR A 34 4.72 -31.42 1.77
C TYR A 34 6.09 -31.04 1.18
N GLU A 35 6.98 -32.04 1.01
CA GLU A 35 8.31 -31.86 0.42
C GLU A 35 8.26 -31.64 -1.10
N ASP A 36 7.21 -32.14 -1.77
CA ASP A 36 6.99 -31.89 -3.21
C ASP A 36 6.53 -30.45 -3.50
N ILE A 37 6.13 -29.70 -2.47
CA ILE A 37 5.65 -28.32 -2.60
C ILE A 37 6.83 -27.36 -2.55
N SER A 38 7.19 -26.82 -3.71
CA SER A 38 8.24 -25.81 -3.84
C SER A 38 7.87 -24.48 -3.18
N GLY A 39 8.83 -23.87 -2.48
CA GLY A 39 8.66 -22.58 -1.80
C GLY A 39 9.54 -22.51 -0.56
N ARG A 40 10.22 -21.38 -0.35
CA ARG A 40 11.05 -21.14 0.84
C ARG A 40 10.23 -20.52 1.97
N THR A 41 9.25 -19.72 1.61
CA THR A 41 8.37 -19.03 2.56
C THR A 41 7.02 -19.72 2.64
N LYS A 42 6.33 -19.57 3.78
CA LYS A 42 4.96 -20.08 3.98
C LYS A 42 4.02 -19.65 2.85
N SER A 43 4.08 -18.36 2.48
CA SER A 43 3.22 -17.80 1.43
C SER A 43 3.48 -18.45 0.06
N GLU A 44 4.75 -18.69 -0.29
CA GLU A 44 5.12 -19.40 -1.52
C GLU A 44 4.60 -20.84 -1.51
N LYS A 45 4.77 -21.57 -0.40
CA LYS A 45 4.25 -22.94 -0.27
C LYS A 45 2.72 -23.00 -0.36
N VAL A 46 2.00 -22.02 0.19
CA VAL A 46 0.54 -21.94 0.03
C VAL A 46 0.15 -21.70 -1.43
N VAL A 47 0.88 -20.84 -2.16
CA VAL A 47 0.63 -20.60 -3.60
C VAL A 47 0.82 -21.90 -4.38
N GLU A 48 1.93 -22.59 -4.14
CA GLU A 48 2.25 -23.83 -4.88
C GLU A 48 1.31 -24.97 -4.51
N LEU A 49 0.90 -25.09 -3.24
CA LEU A 49 -0.11 -26.05 -2.79
C LEU A 49 -1.45 -25.86 -3.52
N VAL A 50 -1.92 -24.62 -3.64
CA VAL A 50 -3.17 -24.30 -4.36
C VAL A 50 -3.01 -24.62 -5.85
N ALA A 51 -1.86 -24.28 -6.46
CA ALA A 51 -1.57 -24.61 -7.85
C ALA A 51 -1.46 -26.12 -8.11
N PHE A 52 -0.89 -26.87 -7.17
CA PHE A 52 -0.82 -28.33 -7.21
C PHE A 52 -2.22 -28.96 -7.11
N ALA A 53 -3.04 -28.50 -6.17
CA ALA A 53 -4.42 -28.96 -6.03
C ALA A 53 -5.28 -28.63 -7.24
N GLN A 54 -5.05 -27.46 -7.86
CA GLN A 54 -5.73 -27.07 -9.10
C GLN A 54 -5.38 -27.98 -10.27
N ARG A 55 -4.08 -28.29 -10.47
CA ARG A 55 -3.61 -29.20 -11.53
C ARG A 55 -4.19 -30.61 -11.40
N ASN A 56 -4.42 -31.06 -10.17
CA ASN A 56 -4.93 -32.40 -9.87
C ASN A 56 -6.46 -32.45 -9.64
N ASN A 57 -7.19 -31.34 -9.83
CA ASN A 57 -8.63 -31.21 -9.53
C ASN A 57 -9.00 -31.57 -8.07
N ARG A 58 -8.10 -31.32 -7.10
CA ARG A 58 -8.28 -31.61 -5.66
C ARG A 58 -8.58 -30.36 -4.81
N LEU A 59 -8.92 -29.23 -5.44
CA LEU A 59 -9.26 -27.97 -4.73
C LEU A 59 -10.44 -28.15 -3.76
N ASP A 60 -11.43 -28.94 -4.15
CA ASP A 60 -12.62 -29.21 -3.35
C ASP A 60 -12.30 -29.93 -2.04
N GLU A 61 -11.28 -30.80 -2.04
CA GLU A 61 -10.82 -31.51 -0.84
C GLU A 61 -10.20 -30.54 0.18
N ILE A 62 -9.35 -29.61 -0.29
CA ILE A 62 -8.75 -28.56 0.55
C ILE A 62 -9.85 -27.67 1.13
N ALA A 63 -10.79 -27.20 0.29
CA ALA A 63 -11.88 -26.35 0.76
C ALA A 63 -12.78 -27.06 1.78
N SER A 64 -13.05 -28.35 1.57
CA SER A 64 -13.79 -29.19 2.51
C SER A 64 -13.04 -29.37 3.83
N TYR A 65 -11.71 -29.55 3.79
CA TYR A 65 -10.88 -29.59 4.98
C TYR A 65 -10.94 -28.27 5.76
N VAL A 66 -10.73 -27.14 5.07
CA VAL A 66 -10.77 -25.81 5.70
C VAL A 66 -12.12 -25.54 6.37
N ARG A 67 -13.24 -25.93 5.74
CA ARG A 67 -14.58 -25.78 6.33
C ARG A 67 -14.79 -26.63 7.58
N ARG A 68 -14.22 -27.85 7.61
CA ARG A 68 -14.30 -28.73 8.79
C ARG A 68 -13.50 -28.19 9.96
N THR A 69 -12.27 -27.74 9.71
CA THR A 69 -11.35 -27.27 10.76
C THR A 69 -11.67 -25.85 11.20
N ARG A 70 -12.17 -25.00 10.31
CA ARG A 70 -12.46 -23.58 10.53
C ARG A 70 -13.84 -23.20 10.00
N SER A 71 -14.89 -23.70 10.67
CA SER A 71 -16.29 -23.47 10.29
C SER A 71 -16.71 -21.98 10.30
N PHE A 72 -15.95 -21.09 10.95
CA PHE A 72 -16.20 -19.65 10.94
C PHE A 72 -15.71 -18.94 9.67
N VAL A 73 -14.87 -19.58 8.84
CA VAL A 73 -14.34 -18.97 7.62
C VAL A 73 -15.33 -19.17 6.46
N GLN A 74 -15.91 -18.07 5.98
CA GLN A 74 -16.82 -18.08 4.84
C GLN A 74 -16.05 -18.09 3.52
N LEU A 75 -15.80 -19.29 2.96
CA LEU A 75 -15.33 -19.43 1.58
C LEU A 75 -16.51 -19.18 0.63
N GLN A 76 -16.36 -18.21 -0.28
CA GLN A 76 -17.35 -17.90 -1.30
C GLN A 76 -17.33 -19.04 -2.32
N THR A 77 -18.26 -19.97 -2.22
CA THR A 77 -18.50 -20.96 -3.28
C THR A 77 -19.55 -20.42 -4.22
N THR A 78 -19.14 -20.09 -5.44
CA THR A 78 -20.08 -19.80 -6.52
C THR A 78 -20.61 -21.14 -7.02
N ASN A 79 -21.90 -21.39 -6.81
CA ASN A 79 -22.58 -22.58 -7.31
C ASN A 79 -22.99 -22.43 -8.79
N THR A 80 -22.61 -21.32 -9.41
CA THR A 80 -22.92 -21.00 -10.80
C THR A 80 -21.71 -21.42 -11.63
N LEU A 81 -21.89 -22.44 -12.49
CA LEU A 81 -20.98 -22.70 -13.60
C LEU A 81 -20.65 -21.35 -14.25
N PRO A 82 -19.37 -21.01 -14.51
CA PRO A 82 -19.06 -19.85 -15.31
C PRO A 82 -19.76 -20.07 -16.64
N LEU A 83 -20.88 -19.36 -16.83
CA LEU A 83 -21.55 -19.30 -18.11
C LEU A 83 -20.46 -18.84 -19.07
N LEU A 84 -20.07 -19.74 -19.99
CA LEU A 84 -19.25 -19.36 -21.12
C LEU A 84 -19.87 -18.08 -21.67
N PRO A 85 -19.08 -17.02 -21.94
CA PRO A 85 -19.61 -15.78 -22.42
C PRO A 85 -20.43 -16.09 -23.66
N GLU A 86 -21.76 -16.11 -23.49
CA GLU A 86 -22.66 -16.31 -24.60
C GLU A 86 -22.32 -15.15 -25.52
N THR A 87 -21.89 -15.48 -26.73
CA THR A 87 -21.61 -14.54 -27.79
C THR A 87 -22.95 -13.91 -28.17
N GLY A 88 -23.41 -12.98 -27.32
CA GLY A 88 -24.65 -12.25 -27.43
C GLY A 88 -24.50 -11.23 -28.53
N VAL A 89 -24.90 -11.63 -29.72
CA VAL A 89 -25.17 -10.74 -30.84
C VAL A 89 -26.35 -9.84 -30.46
N GLY A 90 -26.04 -8.55 -30.26
CA GLY A 90 -26.96 -7.43 -30.49
C GLY A 90 -27.90 -7.04 -29.35
N SER A 91 -27.59 -5.93 -28.68
CA SER A 91 -28.50 -4.79 -28.55
C SER A 91 -27.75 -3.58 -28.01
N GLY A 92 -27.90 -2.44 -28.69
CA GLY A 92 -27.02 -1.28 -28.60
C GLY A 92 -27.05 -0.58 -27.25
N THR A 93 -26.16 -1.01 -26.36
CA THR A 93 -25.79 -0.25 -25.18
C THR A 93 -24.40 0.32 -25.42
N SER A 94 -24.31 1.64 -25.38
CA SER A 94 -23.10 2.42 -25.65
C SER A 94 -21.90 1.82 -24.91
N ILE A 95 -20.98 1.22 -25.65
CA ILE A 95 -19.71 0.75 -25.10
C ILE A 95 -18.85 2.00 -24.95
N THR A 96 -18.70 2.48 -23.73
CA THR A 96 -17.66 3.45 -23.39
C THR A 96 -16.31 2.74 -23.55
N ILE A 97 -15.70 2.89 -24.73
CA ILE A 97 -14.34 2.43 -24.98
C ILE A 97 -13.41 3.37 -24.22
N HIS A 98 -12.86 2.91 -23.10
CA HIS A 98 -11.77 3.59 -22.41
C HIS A 98 -10.49 3.41 -23.24
N VAL A 99 -10.32 4.26 -24.26
CA VAL A 99 -9.03 4.48 -24.91
C VAL A 99 -8.25 5.45 -24.02
N ALA A 100 -7.06 5.05 -23.59
CA ALA A 100 -6.15 5.89 -22.84
C ALA A 100 -5.68 7.08 -23.72
N GLY A 101 -6.35 8.20 -23.59
CA GLY A 101 -6.06 9.48 -24.24
C GLY A 101 -7.15 10.48 -23.88
N ASP A 102 -6.75 11.57 -23.21
CA ASP A 102 -7.60 12.58 -22.56
C ASP A 102 -8.95 12.89 -23.24
N ILE A 103 -10.03 12.69 -22.49
CA ILE A 103 -11.29 13.40 -22.69
C ILE A 103 -11.42 14.40 -21.53
N VAL A 104 -11.01 15.64 -21.77
CA VAL A 104 -11.51 16.79 -20.99
C VAL A 104 -12.90 17.11 -21.52
N GLN A 105 -13.90 16.52 -20.87
CA GLN A 105 -15.29 16.88 -21.06
C GLN A 105 -15.58 18.15 -20.24
N GLY A 106 -15.25 19.30 -20.82
CA GLY A 106 -15.70 20.60 -20.34
C GLY A 106 -16.82 21.09 -21.26
N ASP A 107 -18.04 21.21 -20.73
CA ASP A 107 -19.09 21.96 -21.41
C ASP A 107 -18.59 23.38 -21.66
N LYS A 108 -18.46 23.77 -22.94
CA LYS A 108 -18.34 25.19 -23.30
C LYS A 108 -19.73 25.79 -23.19
N MET A 109 -20.07 26.32 -22.01
CA MET A 109 -21.17 27.28 -21.89
C MET A 109 -20.64 28.66 -22.26
N ASP A 110 -21.36 29.32 -23.17
CA ASP A 110 -21.12 30.70 -23.59
C ASP A 110 -20.92 31.63 -22.37
N ASN A 111 -19.74 32.24 -22.30
CA ASN A 111 -19.43 33.43 -21.49
C ASN A 111 -19.58 33.35 -19.96
N ASP A 112 -19.74 32.19 -19.33
CA ASP A 112 -19.63 32.14 -17.87
C ASP A 112 -18.18 31.95 -17.42
N LYS A 113 -17.70 32.88 -16.60
CA LYS A 113 -16.38 32.83 -16.00
C LYS A 113 -16.52 31.90 -14.79
N VAL A 114 -16.01 30.68 -14.90
CA VAL A 114 -15.98 29.73 -13.77
C VAL A 114 -15.00 30.27 -12.73
N ILE A 115 -15.47 31.17 -11.87
CA ILE A 115 -14.73 31.69 -10.73
C ILE A 115 -15.03 30.73 -9.58
N GLY A 116 -14.05 29.89 -9.23
CA GLY A 116 -13.97 29.38 -7.86
C GLY A 116 -14.15 27.89 -7.61
N ASP A 117 -14.12 27.01 -8.62
CA ASP A 117 -14.09 25.57 -8.34
C ASP A 117 -12.66 25.04 -8.22
N LYS A 118 -12.41 24.32 -7.12
CA LYS A 118 -11.20 23.56 -6.88
C LYS A 118 -11.15 22.41 -7.88
N ILE A 119 -10.45 22.61 -8.99
CA ILE A 119 -10.18 21.52 -9.94
C ILE A 119 -9.15 20.58 -9.32
N THR A 120 -9.58 19.38 -8.95
CA THR A 120 -8.68 18.31 -8.53
C THR A 120 -8.17 17.62 -9.78
N VAL A 121 -6.92 17.91 -10.14
CA VAL A 121 -6.19 17.15 -11.16
C VAL A 121 -5.63 15.86 -10.53
N GLY A 122 -5.58 14.78 -11.30
CA GLY A 122 -5.00 13.50 -10.87
C GLY A 122 -3.47 13.56 -10.67
N ASP A 123 -2.83 12.41 -10.60
CA ASP A 123 -1.37 12.34 -10.54
C ASP A 123 -0.74 12.87 -11.85
N ILE A 124 0.17 13.82 -11.72
CA ILE A 124 0.91 14.44 -12.84
C ILE A 124 2.37 13.99 -12.89
N SER A 125 2.76 13.00 -12.09
CA SER A 125 4.12 12.47 -12.05
C SER A 125 4.57 12.02 -13.46
N GLY A 126 5.75 12.49 -13.89
CA GLY A 126 6.30 12.19 -15.23
C GLY A 126 5.82 13.08 -16.38
N SER A 127 4.90 14.02 -16.14
CA SER A 127 4.45 14.97 -17.19
C SER A 127 5.44 16.11 -17.38
N SER A 128 5.70 16.49 -18.63
CA SER A 128 6.52 17.65 -19.00
C SER A 128 5.67 18.71 -19.71
N GLY A 129 5.93 19.99 -19.47
CA GLY A 129 5.24 21.09 -20.16
C GLY A 129 3.93 21.55 -19.51
N ILE A 130 3.80 21.42 -18.18
CA ILE A 130 2.66 21.97 -17.43
C ILE A 130 2.71 23.51 -17.49
N ALA A 131 1.78 24.13 -18.22
CA ALA A 131 1.66 25.58 -18.29
C ALA A 131 0.84 26.10 -17.10
N ILE A 132 1.52 26.70 -16.12
CA ILE A 132 0.88 27.38 -15.01
C ILE A 132 0.60 28.83 -15.46
N GLY A 133 -0.68 29.22 -15.48
CA GLY A 133 -1.09 30.56 -15.88
C GLY A 133 -0.45 31.66 -15.03
N ARG A 134 -0.35 32.87 -15.57
CA ARG A 134 0.23 34.03 -14.87
C ARG A 134 -0.60 34.32 -13.60
N GLY A 135 0.03 34.19 -12.43
CA GLY A 135 -0.65 34.35 -11.13
C GLY A 135 -1.22 33.06 -10.51
N ALA A 136 -1.15 31.93 -11.22
CA ALA A 136 -1.37 30.62 -10.61
C ALA A 136 -0.10 30.17 -9.87
N SER A 137 -0.29 29.56 -8.70
CA SER A 137 0.79 28.94 -7.92
C SER A 137 0.55 27.44 -7.86
N ALA A 138 1.59 26.65 -8.10
CA ALA A 138 1.58 25.23 -7.81
C ALA A 138 2.70 24.96 -6.81
N VAL A 139 2.35 24.29 -5.72
CA VAL A 139 3.34 23.76 -4.78
C VAL A 139 3.61 22.33 -5.20
N VAL A 140 4.69 22.14 -5.95
CA VAL A 140 5.16 20.80 -6.31
C VAL A 140 5.76 20.18 -5.05
N THR A 141 5.05 19.24 -4.44
CA THR A 141 5.60 18.41 -3.36
C THR A 141 6.25 17.20 -4.01
N THR A 142 7.39 17.41 -4.67
CA THR A 142 8.19 16.27 -5.13
C THR A 142 8.80 15.63 -3.90
N ILE A 143 8.32 14.43 -3.56
CA ILE A 143 9.01 13.45 -2.71
C ILE A 143 10.23 12.94 -3.48
N THR A 144 11.09 13.84 -3.94
CA THR A 144 12.41 13.44 -4.38
C THR A 144 13.18 13.12 -3.13
N GLN A 145 13.71 11.90 -3.05
CA GLN A 145 14.66 11.39 -2.06
C GLN A 145 15.98 12.19 -1.99
N ALA A 146 15.97 13.44 -2.48
CA ALA A 146 17.08 14.36 -2.44
C ALA A 146 17.28 14.81 -1.00
N THR A 147 18.50 14.61 -0.51
CA THR A 147 18.99 15.19 0.74
C THR A 147 18.67 16.69 0.75
N PRO A 148 17.97 17.22 1.77
CA PRO A 148 17.67 18.65 1.87
C PRO A 148 18.94 19.48 1.68
N GLN A 149 18.84 20.59 0.94
CA GLN A 149 19.98 21.46 0.63
C GLN A 149 19.97 22.75 1.47
N SER A 150 18.84 23.08 2.10
CA SER A 150 18.67 24.25 2.95
C SER A 150 17.87 23.91 4.21
N GLN A 151 17.96 24.79 5.22
CA GLN A 151 17.18 24.66 6.45
C GLN A 151 15.67 24.66 6.21
N ASP A 152 15.20 25.43 5.22
CA ASP A 152 13.78 25.48 4.86
C ASP A 152 13.34 24.18 4.16
N ASP A 153 14.16 23.64 3.25
CA ASP A 153 13.90 22.32 2.65
C ASP A 153 13.83 21.23 3.72
N PHE A 154 14.75 21.27 4.69
CA PHE A 154 14.79 20.32 5.80
C PHE A 154 13.49 20.37 6.62
N ARG A 155 13.03 21.58 6.97
CA ARG A 155 11.78 21.78 7.71
C ARG A 155 10.56 21.30 6.92
N GLN A 156 10.52 21.59 5.62
CA GLN A 156 9.44 21.15 4.74
C GLN A 156 9.36 19.63 4.64
N GLN A 157 10.49 18.96 4.38
CA GLN A 157 10.55 17.49 4.31
C GLN A 157 10.21 16.84 5.67
N LEU A 158 10.66 17.42 6.78
CA LEU A 158 10.32 16.94 8.11
C LEU A 158 8.83 17.05 8.42
N GLN A 159 8.19 18.14 7.98
CA GLN A 159 6.75 18.34 8.15
C GLN A 159 5.91 17.41 7.26
N GLU A 160 6.38 17.13 6.05
CA GLU A 160 5.79 16.14 5.16
C GLU A 160 5.87 14.73 5.76
N LEU A 161 7.05 14.35 6.26
CA LEU A 161 7.25 13.08 6.96
C LEU A 161 6.28 12.92 8.13
N LYS A 162 6.12 13.96 8.96
CA LYS A 162 5.13 13.97 10.05
C LYS A 162 3.70 13.74 9.55
N THR A 163 3.34 14.38 8.43
CA THR A 163 1.99 14.27 7.84
C THR A 163 1.75 12.85 7.35
N MET A 164 2.73 12.25 6.67
CA MET A 164 2.67 10.84 6.25
C MET A 164 2.54 9.88 7.43
N LEU A 165 3.32 10.10 8.50
CA LEU A 165 3.27 9.27 9.69
C LEU A 165 1.91 9.37 10.38
N THR A 166 1.38 10.57 10.57
CA THR A 166 0.05 10.81 11.16
C THR A 166 -1.05 10.09 10.37
N LYS A 167 -0.97 10.15 9.04
CA LYS A 167 -1.90 9.44 8.17
C LYS A 167 -1.78 7.92 8.32
N ALA A 168 -0.57 7.38 8.32
CA ALA A 168 -0.33 5.96 8.50
C ALA A 168 -0.81 5.44 9.88
N ILE A 169 -0.73 6.26 10.93
CA ILE A 169 -1.32 5.97 12.24
C ILE A 169 -2.85 5.90 12.15
N ALA A 170 -3.47 6.87 11.47
CA ALA A 170 -4.93 6.91 11.28
C ALA A 170 -5.43 5.70 10.46
N ASP A 171 -4.64 5.24 9.50
CA ASP A 171 -4.94 4.10 8.62
C ASP A 171 -4.57 2.73 9.26
N ASP A 172 -4.16 2.69 10.54
CA ASP A 172 -3.77 1.48 11.28
C ASP A 172 -2.61 0.68 10.65
N GLU A 173 -1.70 1.36 9.94
CA GLU A 173 -0.54 0.75 9.25
C GLU A 173 0.57 0.29 10.21
N PHE A 174 0.44 0.54 11.51
CA PHE A 174 1.41 0.13 12.55
C PHE A 174 0.92 -1.06 13.37
N THR A 175 1.87 -1.90 13.77
CA THR A 175 1.65 -3.05 14.68
C THR A 175 1.42 -2.57 16.10
N SER A 176 2.19 -1.56 16.55
CA SER A 176 2.03 -0.88 17.84
C SER A 176 1.61 0.58 17.59
N LYS A 177 0.43 0.98 18.10
CA LYS A 177 -0.03 2.38 18.02
C LYS A 177 0.79 3.30 18.91
N GLU A 178 1.27 2.78 20.04
CA GLU A 178 2.07 3.50 21.01
C GLU A 178 3.42 3.91 20.40
N ASP A 179 4.16 2.95 19.81
CA ASP A 179 5.43 3.21 19.12
C ASP A 179 5.28 4.24 17.99
N ALA A 180 4.17 4.18 17.27
CA ALA A 180 3.90 5.11 16.18
C ALA A 180 3.60 6.53 16.70
N GLN A 181 2.89 6.65 17.83
CA GLN A 181 2.68 7.92 18.51
C GLN A 181 3.99 8.49 19.06
N ASP A 182 4.83 7.67 19.68
CA ASP A 182 6.15 8.08 20.17
C ASP A 182 7.05 8.59 19.03
N ALA A 183 7.02 7.92 17.87
CA ALA A 183 7.72 8.38 16.68
C ALA A 183 7.19 9.74 16.20
N ALA A 184 5.87 9.94 16.20
CA ALA A 184 5.27 11.22 15.81
C ALA A 184 5.64 12.35 16.77
N ASP A 185 5.68 12.07 18.07
CA ASP A 185 6.11 13.02 19.10
C ASP A 185 7.60 13.39 18.96
N ASP A 186 8.46 12.43 18.60
CA ASP A 186 9.87 12.69 18.34
C ASP A 186 10.08 13.53 17.07
N LEU A 187 9.29 13.31 16.01
CA LEU A 187 9.28 14.19 14.84
C LEU A 187 8.80 15.61 15.20
N ASP A 188 7.81 15.75 16.08
CA ASP A 188 7.35 17.06 16.54
C ASP A 188 8.41 17.82 17.34
N LYS A 189 9.14 17.11 18.21
CA LYS A 189 10.28 17.67 18.94
C LYS A 189 11.39 18.08 17.97
N ALA A 190 11.70 17.26 16.98
CA ALA A 190 12.69 17.58 15.95
C ALA A 190 12.28 18.82 15.15
N LEU A 191 10.99 18.96 14.81
CA LEU A 191 10.49 20.11 14.06
C LEU A 191 10.58 21.41 14.86
N ARG A 192 10.25 21.37 16.15
CA ARG A 192 10.45 22.53 17.06
C ARG A 192 11.93 22.88 17.22
N GLU A 193 12.82 21.90 17.28
CA GLU A 193 14.26 22.12 17.35
C GLU A 193 14.79 22.78 16.07
N ALA A 194 14.36 22.30 14.90
CA ALA A 194 14.75 22.84 13.61
C ALA A 194 14.27 24.28 13.38
N GLN A 195 13.22 24.72 14.09
CA GLN A 195 12.65 26.07 14.03
C GLN A 195 13.38 27.10 14.90
N LYS A 196 14.29 26.67 15.80
CA LYS A 196 15.08 27.61 16.61
C LYS A 196 16.04 28.42 15.74
N ASP A 197 16.44 29.59 16.23
CA ASP A 197 17.48 30.41 15.59
C ASP A 197 18.83 29.68 15.54
N THR A 198 19.08 28.83 16.54
CA THR A 198 20.28 27.99 16.65
C THR A 198 19.89 26.53 16.93
N PRO A 199 19.51 25.75 15.90
CA PRO A 199 19.14 24.35 16.06
C PRO A 199 20.33 23.50 16.53
N ARG A 200 20.08 22.56 17.44
CA ARG A 200 21.12 21.64 17.90
C ARG A 200 21.15 20.39 17.04
N ALA A 201 22.14 20.31 16.14
CA ALA A 201 22.35 19.18 15.23
C ALA A 201 22.27 17.81 15.91
N GLU A 202 22.95 17.63 17.05
CA GLU A 202 22.94 16.36 17.81
C GLU A 202 21.55 15.98 18.33
N GLN A 203 20.75 16.97 18.76
CA GLN A 203 19.38 16.70 19.23
C GLN A 203 18.47 16.33 18.06
N LEU A 204 18.59 17.02 16.93
CA LEU A 204 17.87 16.66 15.70
C LEU A 204 18.19 15.24 15.27
N LYS A 205 19.48 14.90 15.23
CA LYS A 205 19.96 13.57 14.81
C LYS A 205 19.42 12.48 15.72
N SER A 206 19.58 12.62 17.04
CA SER A 206 19.09 11.64 18.01
C SER A 206 17.57 11.44 17.93
N ARG A 207 16.79 12.50 17.70
CA ARG A 207 15.32 12.40 17.54
C ARG A 207 14.92 11.69 16.27
N LEU A 208 15.60 11.98 15.15
CA LEU A 208 15.32 11.30 13.88
C LEU A 208 15.75 9.82 13.91
N GLU A 209 16.85 9.49 14.57
CA GLU A 209 17.27 8.10 14.77
C GLU A 209 16.27 7.32 15.64
N SER A 210 15.81 7.92 16.75
CA SER A 210 14.75 7.36 17.61
C SER A 210 13.47 7.09 16.80
N ALA A 211 12.99 8.10 16.07
CA ALA A 211 11.82 7.97 15.21
C ALA A 211 12.03 6.89 14.12
N SER A 212 13.22 6.80 13.52
CA SER A 212 13.56 5.76 12.53
C SER A 212 13.43 4.36 13.11
N ILE A 213 13.93 4.14 14.32
CA ILE A 213 13.88 2.84 15.01
C ILE A 213 12.43 2.46 15.27
N LEU A 214 11.65 3.37 15.85
CA LEU A 214 10.24 3.14 16.18
C LEU A 214 9.39 2.90 14.92
N ILE A 215 9.60 3.68 13.86
CA ILE A 215 8.90 3.50 12.58
C ILE A 215 9.24 2.14 11.96
N THR A 216 10.49 1.71 12.03
CA THR A 216 10.93 0.42 11.45
C THR A 216 10.42 -0.76 12.27
N ALA A 217 10.45 -0.67 13.61
CA ALA A 217 10.00 -1.72 14.51
C ALA A 217 8.46 -1.86 14.51
N GLY A 218 7.75 -0.73 14.47
CA GLY A 218 6.29 -0.69 14.49
C GLY A 218 5.65 -0.99 13.14
N ALA A 219 6.42 -1.09 12.06
CA ALA A 219 5.87 -1.20 10.71
C ALA A 219 5.11 -2.52 10.46
N LYS A 220 3.85 -2.44 10.03
CA LYS A 220 3.30 -3.50 9.16
C LYS A 220 3.90 -3.30 7.76
N THR A 221 3.70 -4.24 6.84
CA THR A 221 4.11 -4.12 5.42
C THR A 221 3.29 -3.06 4.66
N GLY A 222 3.05 -1.89 5.27
CA GLY A 222 2.29 -0.75 4.76
C GLY A 222 3.14 0.14 3.85
N ALA A 223 2.50 0.68 2.82
CA ALA A 223 3.18 1.45 1.78
C ALA A 223 3.71 2.81 2.29
N ALA A 224 3.12 3.38 3.35
CA ALA A 224 3.57 4.67 3.88
C ALA A 224 4.96 4.56 4.54
N ILE A 225 5.23 3.44 5.20
CA ILE A 225 6.48 3.24 5.96
C ILE A 225 7.67 3.02 5.03
N LEU A 226 7.44 2.29 3.93
CA LEU A 226 8.43 2.13 2.87
C LEU A 226 8.83 3.47 2.24
N LYS A 227 7.93 4.45 2.22
CA LYS A 227 8.21 5.81 1.73
C LYS A 227 8.90 6.69 2.78
N ALA A 228 8.59 6.51 4.06
CA ALA A 228 9.15 7.30 5.16
C ALA A 228 10.64 7.02 5.42
N THR A 229 11.05 5.75 5.31
CA THR A 229 12.42 5.30 5.63
C THR A 229 13.52 6.06 4.86
N PRO A 230 13.47 6.17 3.51
CA PRO A 230 14.51 6.91 2.77
C PRO A 230 14.51 8.41 3.08
N ILE A 231 13.35 8.99 3.44
CA ILE A 231 13.25 10.41 3.82
C ILE A 231 13.98 10.67 5.13
N ILE A 232 13.77 9.82 6.14
CA ILE A 232 14.44 9.93 7.44
C ILE A 232 15.96 9.82 7.27
N ALA A 233 16.44 8.86 6.48
CA ALA A 233 17.87 8.72 6.19
C ALA A 233 18.44 9.96 5.49
N GLY A 234 17.69 10.53 4.54
CA GLY A 234 18.05 11.78 3.87
C GLY A 234 18.14 12.97 4.82
N LEU A 235 17.18 13.10 5.73
CA LEU A 235 17.16 14.13 6.77
C LEU A 235 18.35 13.98 7.73
N ILE A 236 18.62 12.77 8.23
CA ILE A 236 19.75 12.51 9.13
C ILE A 236 21.08 12.92 8.48
N LYS A 237 21.27 12.58 7.19
CA LYS A 237 22.47 12.97 6.44
C LYS A 237 22.58 14.49 6.28
N ALA A 238 21.45 15.16 6.01
CA ALA A 238 21.40 16.60 5.79
C ALA A 238 21.74 17.41 7.05
N ILE A 239 21.48 16.88 8.25
CA ILE A 239 21.76 17.60 9.50
C ILE A 239 23.21 18.07 9.55
N SER A 240 24.17 17.19 9.24
CA SER A 240 25.61 17.51 9.26
C SER A 240 26.06 18.52 8.21
N ALA A 241 25.24 18.76 7.18
CA ALA A 241 25.56 19.68 6.09
C ALA A 241 24.91 21.06 6.28
N ILE A 242 23.77 21.11 6.98
CA ILE A 242 22.95 22.31 7.14
C ILE A 242 23.18 23.00 8.49
N PHE A 243 23.41 22.23 9.57
CA PHE A 243 23.52 22.70 10.95
C PHE A 243 24.90 22.41 11.53
#